data_AF-A0A946F8J6-F1
#
_entry.id   AF-A0A946F8J6-F1
#
_cell.length_a   1.000
_cell.length_b   1.000
_cell.length_c   1.000
_cell.angle_alpha   90.00
_cell.angle_beta   90.00
_cell.angle_gamma   90.00
#
_symmetry.space_group_name_H-M   'P 1'
#
loop_
_entity.id
_entity.type
_entity.pdbx_description
1 polymer ?
#
loop_
_entity_poly.entity_id
_entity_poly.type
_entity_poly.pdbx_seq_one_letter_code
_entity_poly.pdbx_strand_id
1 'polypeptide(L)'
;MTLQTSNTRRRPCSMTFKTIFGRTAFLAAALALLLTATSQARAACSDHAGPGVDWFQCDYSFWDLTGANLSGASLTGADLTAATVSGANLTNVNLDVAIWTDGRVCAEGSIGGCD
;
A
#
# COMPACT_ATOMS: atom_id res chain seq x y z
N MET A 1 27.51 -13.62 -13.31
CA MET A 1 26.62 -14.61 -12.65
C MET A 1 26.77 -14.43 -11.14
N THR A 2 25.68 -14.63 -10.39
CA THR A 2 25.40 -14.32 -8.96
C THR A 2 25.34 -12.81 -8.64
N LEU A 3 24.17 -12.17 -8.57
CA LEU A 3 23.00 -12.28 -7.64
C LEU A 3 23.18 -11.47 -6.34
N GLN A 4 22.32 -10.44 -6.25
CA GLN A 4 21.73 -9.82 -5.05
C GLN A 4 22.66 -9.21 -3.98
N THR A 5 22.66 -7.86 -3.92
CA THR A 5 22.46 -7.12 -2.67
C THR A 5 21.95 -5.70 -2.96
N SER A 6 20.64 -5.51 -2.95
CA SER A 6 20.03 -4.21 -2.67
C SER A 6 18.65 -4.50 -2.07
N ASN A 7 18.57 -4.96 -0.82
CA ASN A 7 18.46 -4.06 0.33
C ASN A 7 17.77 -2.75 -0.05
N THR A 8 16.49 -2.86 -0.42
CA THR A 8 15.54 -1.77 -0.42
C THR A 8 15.42 -1.29 1.02
N ARG A 9 16.34 -0.39 1.39
CA ARG A 9 16.19 0.44 2.58
C ARG A 9 14.77 0.99 2.51
N ARG A 10 13.93 0.60 3.47
CA ARG A 10 12.75 1.37 3.85
C ARG A 10 13.23 2.80 4.03
N ARG A 11 13.03 3.64 3.03
CA ARG A 11 13.18 5.08 3.22
C ARG A 11 11.89 5.46 3.90
N PRO A 12 11.87 5.77 5.22
CA PRO A 12 10.75 6.53 5.72
C PRO A 12 10.67 7.76 4.83
N CYS A 13 9.50 8.01 4.24
CA CYS A 13 9.23 9.31 3.65
C CYS A 13 9.69 10.35 4.66
N SER A 14 10.70 11.14 4.27
CA SER A 14 11.27 12.20 5.08
C SER A 14 10.19 13.25 5.29
N MET A 15 9.29 13.04 6.24
CA MET A 15 8.58 14.13 6.88
C MET A 15 9.63 14.88 7.68
N THR A 16 10.15 15.93 7.08
CA THR A 16 10.92 16.94 7.80
C THR A 16 9.97 17.59 8.80
N PHE A 17 9.74 16.93 9.92
CA PHE A 17 9.07 17.51 11.08
C PHE A 17 10.03 18.58 11.60
N LYS A 18 9.88 19.80 11.10
CA LYS A 18 10.53 20.97 11.69
C LYS A 18 10.06 21.03 13.13
N THR A 19 10.93 20.64 14.04
CA THR A 19 10.79 20.77 15.48
C THR A 19 10.59 22.25 15.83
N ILE A 20 9.35 22.72 15.87
CA ILE A 20 9.03 24.03 16.47
C ILE A 20 8.80 23.77 17.95
N PHE A 21 9.89 23.74 18.72
CA PHE A 21 9.85 23.95 20.17
C PHE A 21 10.86 25.02 20.54
N GLY A 22 10.52 26.27 20.20
CA GLY A 22 11.21 27.48 20.64
C GLY A 22 10.46 28.15 21.80
N ARG A 23 10.87 27.84 23.03
CA ARG A 23 10.87 28.70 24.24
C ARG A 23 9.63 29.49 24.71
N THR A 24 8.38 29.17 24.36
CA THR A 24 7.21 29.78 25.04
C THR A 24 6.45 28.77 25.89
N ALA A 25 7.07 28.38 27.00
CA ALA A 25 6.35 27.92 28.17
C ALA A 25 5.46 29.06 28.72
N PHE A 26 4.55 28.70 29.62
CA PHE A 26 3.72 29.56 30.47
C PHE A 26 2.26 29.79 29.98
N LEU A 27 1.36 28.98 30.56
CA LEU A 27 -0.01 29.30 31.00
C LEU A 27 -1.25 28.97 30.11
N ALA A 28 -1.27 27.86 29.36
CA ALA A 28 -2.54 27.33 28.80
C ALA A 28 -2.61 25.79 28.72
N ALA A 29 -2.09 25.07 29.72
CA ALA A 29 -1.82 23.63 29.64
C ALA A 29 -3.00 22.68 29.98
N ALA A 30 -4.27 23.11 30.01
CA ALA A 30 -5.37 22.24 30.47
C ALA A 30 -6.49 21.93 29.44
N LEU A 31 -6.50 22.52 28.23
CA LEU A 31 -7.61 22.29 27.28
C LEU A 31 -7.18 21.94 25.83
N ALA A 32 -5.91 21.64 25.60
CA ALA A 32 -5.40 21.25 24.27
C ALA A 32 -5.01 19.77 24.15
N LEU A 33 -5.38 18.93 25.13
CA LEU A 33 -4.99 17.51 25.20
C LEU A 33 -5.92 16.54 24.44
N LEU A 34 -6.90 17.02 23.67
CA LEU A 34 -7.84 16.16 22.94
C LEU A 34 -7.67 16.16 21.41
N LEU A 35 -6.67 16.85 20.86
CA LEU A 35 -6.33 16.79 19.43
C LEU A 35 -4.96 16.16 19.19
N THR A 36 -4.56 15.17 20.02
CA THR A 36 -3.52 14.23 19.57
C THR A 36 -4.11 13.52 18.36
N ALA A 37 -3.77 14.03 17.18
CA ALA A 37 -4.24 13.57 15.90
C ALA A 37 -4.35 12.06 15.95
N THR A 38 -5.56 11.55 15.81
CA THR A 38 -5.81 10.17 15.48
C THR A 38 -5.21 9.95 14.10
N SER A 39 -3.88 9.82 14.02
CA SER A 39 -3.18 9.36 12.83
C SER A 39 -3.48 7.87 12.69
N GLN A 40 -4.75 7.53 12.53
CA GLN A 40 -5.19 6.19 12.25
C GLN A 40 -4.91 5.92 10.78
N ALA A 41 -3.78 5.23 10.58
CA ALA A 41 -3.56 4.17 9.61
C ALA A 41 -4.45 4.21 8.35
N ARG A 42 -3.97 4.88 7.29
CA ARG A 42 -4.43 4.64 5.91
C ARG A 42 -3.27 4.38 4.96
N ALA A 43 -2.16 3.83 5.48
CA ALA A 43 -0.92 3.68 4.72
C ALA A 43 -1.03 2.68 3.55
N ALA A 44 -1.95 1.72 3.59
CA ALA A 44 -2.06 0.65 2.58
C ALA A 44 -2.32 1.14 1.14
N CYS A 45 -3.43 1.84 0.91
CA CYS A 45 -3.87 2.17 -0.47
C CYS A 45 -3.14 3.34 -1.12
N SER A 46 -2.21 3.99 -0.42
CA SER A 46 -1.38 5.06 -0.99
C SER A 46 0.05 4.61 -1.25
N ASP A 47 0.39 3.37 -0.88
CA ASP A 47 1.70 2.80 -1.14
C ASP A 47 1.86 2.53 -2.65
N HIS A 48 3.06 2.80 -3.15
CA HIS A 48 3.42 2.50 -4.53
C HIS A 48 3.49 0.99 -4.75
N ALA A 49 3.27 0.56 -6.00
CA ALA A 49 3.39 -0.85 -6.39
C ALA A 49 4.77 -1.40 -6.02
N GLY A 50 4.78 -2.50 -5.26
CA GLY A 50 6.01 -3.12 -4.79
C GLY A 50 5.79 -4.52 -4.22
N PRO A 51 6.87 -5.27 -3.94
CA PRO A 51 6.77 -6.60 -3.36
C PRO A 51 6.16 -6.55 -1.95
N GLY A 52 5.19 -7.42 -1.68
CA GLY A 52 4.56 -7.53 -0.37
C GLY A 52 3.73 -6.33 0.06
N VAL A 53 3.30 -5.46 -0.89
CA VAL A 53 2.38 -4.37 -0.57
C VAL A 53 1.06 -4.94 -0.05
N ASP A 54 0.46 -4.23 0.89
CA ASP A 54 -0.87 -4.54 1.41
C ASP A 54 -1.85 -3.54 0.82
N TRP A 55 -2.62 -3.99 -0.17
CA TRP A 55 -3.69 -3.25 -0.84
C TRP A 55 -5.06 -3.87 -0.53
N PHE A 56 -5.20 -4.47 0.65
CA PHE A 56 -6.47 -5.03 1.12
C PHE A 56 -7.62 -4.04 0.95
N GLN A 57 -8.63 -4.42 0.16
CA GLN A 57 -9.82 -3.61 -0.15
C GLN A 57 -9.55 -2.22 -0.75
N CYS A 58 -8.42 -2.04 -1.44
CA CYS A 58 -8.12 -0.79 -2.13
C CYS A 58 -8.75 -0.72 -3.52
N ASP A 59 -9.09 0.48 -3.97
CA ASP A 59 -9.53 0.76 -5.34
C ASP A 59 -8.33 1.15 -6.21
N TYR A 60 -7.96 0.25 -7.11
CA TYR A 60 -6.93 0.42 -8.13
C TYR A 60 -7.51 0.27 -9.55
N SER A 61 -8.82 0.53 -9.68
CA SER A 61 -9.50 0.50 -10.96
C SER A 61 -8.84 1.47 -11.95
N PHE A 62 -8.63 1.04 -13.19
CA PHE A 62 -7.99 1.83 -14.26
C PHE A 62 -6.50 2.14 -14.08
N TRP A 63 -5.81 1.61 -13.06
CA TRP A 63 -4.39 1.89 -12.86
C TRP A 63 -3.51 1.19 -13.90
N ASP A 64 -2.43 1.86 -14.31
CA ASP A 64 -1.36 1.24 -15.08
C ASP A 64 -0.34 0.60 -14.13
N LEU A 65 -0.37 -0.73 -14.07
CA LEU A 65 0.55 -1.57 -13.32
C LEU A 65 1.48 -2.35 -14.27
N THR A 66 1.69 -1.85 -15.49
CA THR A 66 2.57 -2.49 -16.50
C THR A 66 3.97 -2.68 -15.93
N GLY A 67 4.45 -3.92 -15.92
CA GLY A 67 5.77 -4.27 -15.38
C GLY A 67 5.92 -4.12 -13.86
N ALA A 68 4.84 -3.83 -13.12
CA ALA A 68 4.91 -3.66 -11.68
C ALA A 68 5.34 -4.96 -10.99
N ASN A 69 6.22 -4.86 -9.98
CA ASN A 69 6.57 -6.02 -9.17
C ASN A 69 5.66 -6.06 -7.94
N LEU A 70 4.65 -6.92 -7.97
CA LEU A 70 3.71 -7.13 -6.85
C LEU A 70 3.97 -8.45 -6.13
N SER A 71 5.12 -9.11 -6.33
CA SER A 71 5.36 -10.43 -5.75
C SER A 71 5.09 -10.48 -4.24
N GLY A 72 4.28 -11.44 -3.81
CA GLY A 72 3.87 -11.60 -2.40
C GLY A 72 2.90 -10.54 -1.87
N ALA A 73 2.36 -9.65 -2.71
CA ALA A 73 1.40 -8.64 -2.29
C ALA A 73 0.06 -9.24 -1.83
N SER A 74 -0.63 -8.51 -0.97
CA SER A 74 -2.02 -8.79 -0.57
C SER A 74 -2.95 -7.83 -1.30
N LEU A 75 -3.74 -8.37 -2.23
CA LEU A 75 -4.79 -7.67 -2.98
C LEU A 75 -6.18 -8.19 -2.60
N THR A 76 -6.31 -8.82 -1.43
CA THR A 76 -7.58 -9.42 -0.99
C THR A 76 -8.68 -8.38 -0.98
N GLY A 77 -9.75 -8.63 -1.73
CA GLY A 77 -10.88 -7.72 -1.92
C GLY A 77 -10.56 -6.41 -2.65
N ALA A 78 -9.37 -6.26 -3.24
CA ALA A 78 -9.04 -5.06 -4.02
C ALA A 78 -9.82 -5.02 -5.34
N ASP A 79 -10.09 -3.80 -5.83
CA ASP A 79 -10.69 -3.59 -7.14
C ASP A 79 -9.61 -3.25 -8.18
N LEU A 80 -9.41 -4.15 -9.15
CA LEU A 80 -8.49 -3.97 -10.28
C LEU A 80 -9.25 -3.78 -11.60
N THR A 81 -10.54 -3.45 -11.56
CA THR A 81 -11.37 -3.29 -12.76
C THR A 81 -10.69 -2.37 -13.77
N ALA A 82 -10.50 -2.86 -15.01
CA ALA A 82 -9.83 -2.14 -16.09
C ALA A 82 -8.36 -1.70 -15.79
N ALA A 83 -7.71 -2.22 -14.75
CA ALA A 83 -6.28 -2.01 -14.54
C ALA A 83 -5.46 -2.74 -15.61
N THR A 84 -4.30 -2.18 -15.98
CA THR A 84 -3.36 -2.82 -16.91
C THR A 84 -2.27 -3.53 -16.11
N VAL A 85 -2.26 -4.86 -16.12
CA VAL A 85 -1.26 -5.69 -15.40
C VAL A 85 -0.26 -6.38 -16.34
N SER A 86 -0.13 -5.90 -17.58
CA SER A 86 0.76 -6.48 -18.59
C SER A 86 2.21 -6.53 -18.10
N GLY A 87 2.77 -7.74 -18.03
CA GLY A 87 4.14 -7.95 -17.55
C GLY A 87 4.35 -7.70 -16.04
N ALA A 88 3.29 -7.47 -15.27
CA ALA A 88 3.38 -7.38 -13.82
C ALA A 88 3.80 -8.73 -13.22
N ASN A 89 4.64 -8.71 -12.20
CA ASN A 89 5.00 -9.91 -11.45
C ASN A 89 3.95 -10.15 -10.36
N LEU A 90 3.06 -11.11 -10.60
CA LEU A 90 1.99 -11.53 -9.70
C LEU A 90 2.33 -12.80 -8.92
N THR A 91 3.60 -13.22 -8.87
CA THR A 91 4.01 -14.43 -8.15
C THR A 91 3.61 -14.35 -6.68
N ASN A 92 2.85 -15.34 -6.20
CA ASN A 92 2.37 -15.43 -4.81
C ASN A 92 1.53 -14.24 -4.34
N VAL A 93 0.84 -13.55 -5.24
CA VAL A 93 -0.08 -12.46 -4.86
C VAL A 93 -1.40 -13.03 -4.35
N ASN A 94 -1.87 -12.58 -3.20
CA ASN A 94 -3.17 -12.98 -2.69
C ASN A 94 -4.28 -12.15 -3.37
N LEU A 95 -5.11 -12.80 -4.18
CA LEU A 95 -6.24 -12.21 -4.92
C LEU A 95 -7.59 -12.68 -4.37
N ASP A 96 -7.60 -13.24 -3.17
CA ASP A 96 -8.81 -13.69 -2.50
C ASP A 96 -9.92 -12.62 -2.57
N VAL A 97 -11.07 -12.98 -3.15
CA VAL A 97 -12.25 -12.11 -3.36
C VAL A 97 -11.99 -10.76 -4.06
N ALA A 98 -10.86 -10.60 -4.75
CA ALA A 98 -10.56 -9.40 -5.53
C ALA A 98 -11.45 -9.29 -6.77
N ILE A 99 -11.68 -8.06 -7.26
CA ILE A 99 -12.31 -7.83 -8.56
C ILE A 99 -11.19 -7.69 -9.59
N TRP A 100 -11.16 -8.59 -10.58
CA TRP A 100 -10.11 -8.66 -11.59
C TRP A 100 -10.25 -7.60 -12.69
N THR A 101 -9.27 -7.52 -13.58
CA THR A 101 -9.22 -6.52 -14.66
C THR A 101 -10.39 -6.58 -15.64
N ASP A 102 -11.04 -7.74 -15.76
CA ASP A 102 -12.24 -7.99 -16.58
C ASP A 102 -13.56 -7.85 -15.78
N GLY A 103 -13.49 -7.47 -14.51
CA GLY A 103 -14.64 -7.23 -13.63
C GLY A 103 -15.20 -8.48 -12.94
N ARG A 104 -14.58 -9.66 -13.11
CA ARG A 104 -15.01 -10.86 -12.35
C ARG A 104 -14.42 -10.86 -10.94
N VAL A 105 -15.14 -11.48 -10.01
CA VAL A 105 -14.65 -11.69 -8.65
C VAL A 105 -13.84 -12.99 -8.62
N CYS A 106 -12.63 -12.93 -8.07
CA CYS A 106 -11.77 -14.09 -7.91
C CYS A 106 -12.29 -15.01 -6.79
N ALA A 107 -12.12 -16.33 -6.98
CA ALA A 107 -12.51 -17.31 -5.97
C ALA A 107 -11.67 -17.18 -4.68
N GLU A 108 -12.20 -17.74 -3.59
CA GLU A 108 -11.50 -17.77 -2.31
C GLU A 108 -10.17 -18.50 -2.42
N GLY A 109 -9.10 -17.88 -1.93
CA GLY A 109 -7.74 -18.45 -2.01
C GLY A 109 -7.06 -18.35 -3.38
N SER A 110 -7.53 -17.49 -4.28
CA SER A 110 -6.84 -17.16 -5.53
C SER A 110 -5.43 -16.62 -5.28
N ILE A 111 -4.38 -17.32 -5.75
CA ILE A 111 -2.98 -16.92 -5.59
C ILE A 111 -2.29 -16.76 -6.95
N GLY A 112 -1.82 -15.55 -7.23
CA GLY A 112 -1.07 -15.17 -8.42
C GLY A 112 -1.83 -15.19 -9.75
N GLY A 113 -3.03 -15.76 -9.73
CA GLY A 113 -4.03 -15.67 -10.78
C GLY A 113 -5.42 -15.63 -10.15
N CYS A 114 -6.38 -15.17 -10.93
CA CYS A 114 -7.79 -15.17 -10.55
C CYS A 114 -8.42 -16.45 -11.11
N ASP A 115 -8.78 -17.40 -10.25
CA ASP A 115 -9.44 -18.66 -10.62
C ASP A 115 -10.97 -18.55 -10.50
#